data_AF-A0A9E1L7Q4-F1
#
_entry.id   AF-A0A9E1L7Q4-F1
#
_cell.length_a   1.000
_cell.length_b   1.000
_cell.length_c   1.000
_cell.angle_alpha   90.00
_cell.angle_beta   90.00
_cell.angle_gamma   90.00
#
_symmetry.space_group_name_H-M   'P 1'
#
loop_
_entity.id
_entity.type
_entity.pdbx_description
1 polymer ?
#
loop_
_entity_poly.entity_id
_entity_poly.type
_entity_poly.pdbx_seq_one_letter_code
_entity_poly.pdbx_strand_id
1 'polypeptide(L)' 'LDTELSQISLDDFLSADEAFLTNSSWGVLPVVGVAATVQNGGDATTNLQQIGGGKVGALTADFRTAYWSVVKEETGA' A
#
# COMPACT_ATOMS: atom_id res chain seq x y z
N LEU A 1 -5.72 6.77 15.99
CA LEU A 1 -4.82 6.53 14.84
C LEU A 1 -3.80 7.65 14.88
N ASP A 2 -2.59 7.31 15.28
CA ASP A 2 -1.48 8.26 15.24
C ASP A 2 -0.89 8.25 13.84
N THR A 3 -0.43 9.40 13.37
CA THR A 3 0.20 9.55 12.05
C THR A 3 1.59 10.13 12.24
N GLU A 4 2.58 9.56 11.58
CA GLU A 4 3.95 10.05 11.58
C GLU A 4 4.48 10.21 10.16
N LEU A 5 5.45 11.11 10.01
CA LEU A 5 6.27 11.19 8.82
C LEU A 5 7.63 10.59 9.18
N SER A 6 7.93 9.43 8.59
CA SER A 6 9.16 8.70 8.85
C SER A 6 9.79 8.20 7.55
N GLN A 7 11.12 8.04 7.57
CA GLN A 7 11.80 7.25 6.56
C GLN A 7 11.65 5.78 6.93
N ILE A 8 11.21 4.95 5.99
CA ILE A 8 11.05 3.51 6.18
C ILE A 8 12.02 2.74 5.29
N SER A 9 12.49 1.59 5.77
CA SER A 9 13.27 0.66 4.96
C SER A 9 12.35 -0.19 4.06
N LEU A 10 12.94 -0.91 3.11
CA LEU A 10 12.20 -1.90 2.33
C LEU A 10 11.66 -3.02 3.23
N ASP A 11 12.42 -3.43 4.26
CA ASP A 11 12.00 -4.48 5.18
C ASP A 11 10.80 -4.05 6.03
N ASP A 12 10.77 -2.79 6.48
CA ASP A 12 9.60 -2.22 7.17
C ASP A 12 8.36 -2.24 6.26
N PHE A 13 8.53 -1.86 5.00
CA PHE A 13 7.44 -1.91 4.02
C PHE A 13 6.95 -3.34 3.77
N LEU A 14 7.87 -4.30 3.58
CA LEU A 14 7.54 -5.70 3.31
C LEU A 14 6.93 -6.42 4.52
N SER A 15 7.24 -5.96 5.74
CA SER A 15 6.69 -6.50 6.99
C SER A 15 5.40 -5.82 7.45
N ALA A 16 4.94 -4.79 6.73
CA ALA A 16 3.71 -4.08 7.07
C ALA A 16 2.47 -4.99 6.97
N ASP A 17 1.51 -4.79 7.88
CA ASP A 17 0.20 -5.46 7.84
C ASP A 17 -0.64 -5.01 6.63
N GLU A 18 -0.52 -3.73 6.27
CA GLU A 18 -1.22 -3.08 5.17
C GLU A 18 -0.33 -2.04 4.49
N ALA A 19 -0.47 -1.90 3.17
CA ALA A 19 0.15 -0.82 2.41
C ALA A 19 -0.82 -0.28 1.35
N PHE A 20 -0.71 1.01 1.05
CA PHE A 20 -1.46 1.64 -0.02
C PHE A 20 -0.67 2.77 -0.66
N LEU A 21 -1.02 3.08 -1.91
CA LEU A 21 -0.55 4.25 -2.62
C LEU A 21 -1.70 5.24 -2.79
N THR A 22 -1.37 6.53 -2.83
CA THR A 22 -2.36 7.57 -3.03
C THR A 22 -2.03 8.47 -4.20
N ASN A 23 -3.02 8.79 -5.03
CA ASN A 23 -2.98 9.92 -5.95
C ASN A 23 -4.40 10.39 -6.29
N SER A 24 -4.52 11.45 -7.09
CA SER A 24 -5.81 12.03 -7.49
C SER A 24 -6.65 11.17 -8.45
N SER A 25 -6.04 10.26 -9.22
CA SER A 25 -6.76 9.43 -10.19
C SER A 25 -7.46 8.23 -9.57
N TRP A 26 -6.86 7.60 -8.56
CA TRP A 26 -7.40 6.39 -7.92
C TRP A 26 -7.70 6.53 -6.43
N GLY A 27 -7.44 7.70 -5.83
CA GLY A 27 -7.64 7.94 -4.41
C GLY A 27 -6.68 7.09 -3.59
N VAL A 28 -7.20 6.10 -2.88
CA VAL A 28 -6.42 5.10 -2.11
C VAL A 28 -6.39 3.78 -2.87
N LEU A 29 -5.22 3.36 -3.35
CA LEU A 29 -4.98 2.11 -4.05
C LEU A 29 -4.31 1.09 -3.12
N PRO A 30 -4.97 -0.02 -2.74
CA PRO A 30 -4.36 -1.06 -1.92
C PRO A 30 -3.18 -1.75 -2.61
N VAL A 31 -2.10 -2.00 -1.87
CA VAL A 31 -0.96 -2.80 -2.30
C VAL A 31 -0.96 -4.11 -1.51
N VAL A 32 -1.19 -5.23 -2.20
CA VAL A 32 -1.24 -6.57 -1.58
C VAL A 32 0.05 -7.37 -1.77
N GLY A 33 0.98 -6.85 -2.57
CA GLY A 33 2.27 -7.46 -2.83
C GLY A 33 3.10 -6.64 -3.81
N VAL A 34 4.41 -6.86 -3.79
CA VAL A 34 5.40 -6.22 -4.66
C VAL A 34 6.34 -7.26 -5.24
N ALA A 35 6.71 -7.10 -6.51
CA ALA A 35 7.79 -7.88 -7.08
C ALA A 35 9.13 -7.27 -6.63
N ALA A 36 9.91 -8.03 -5.88
CA ALA A 36 11.22 -7.63 -5.41
C ALA A 36 12.29 -8.48 -6.08
N THR A 37 13.33 -7.83 -6.63
CA THR A 37 14.52 -8.51 -7.14
C THR A 37 15.61 -8.47 -6.08
N VAL A 38 16.05 -9.64 -5.63
CA VAL A 38 17.18 -9.78 -4.71
C VAL A 38 18.39 -10.24 -5.51
N GLN A 39 19.49 -9.50 -5.38
CA GLN A 39 20.78 -9.86 -5.97
C GLN A 39 21.69 -10.46 -4.90
N ASN A 40 22.11 -11.71 -5.08
CA ASN A 40 23.05 -12.39 -4.20
C ASN A 40 24.19 -12.98 -5.02
N GLY A 41 25.40 -12.45 -4.87
CA GLY A 41 26.61 -13.07 -5.41
C GLY A 41 26.68 -13.23 -6.93
N GLY A 42 25.88 -12.48 -7.70
CA GLY A 42 25.84 -12.54 -9.17
C GLY A 42 24.54 -13.12 -9.74
N ASP A 43 23.72 -13.76 -8.93
CA ASP A 43 22.39 -14.25 -9.32
C ASP A 43 21.31 -13.25 -8.88
N ALA A 44 20.42 -12.90 -9.82
CA ALA A 44 19.26 -12.05 -9.57
C ALA A 44 17.99 -12.89 -9.64
N THR A 45 17.21 -12.91 -8.57
CA THR A 45 15.91 -13.58 -8.54
C THR A 45 14.81 -12.58 -8.21
N THR A 46 13.76 -12.54 -9.04
CA THR A 46 12.56 -11.74 -8.80
C THR A 46 11.48 -12.61 -8.19
N ASN A 47 11.04 -12.26 -6.99
CA ASN A 47 9.97 -12.95 -6.28
C ASN A 47 8.86 -11.97 -5.92
N LEU A 48 7.61 -12.45 -5.99
CA LEU A 48 6.48 -11.71 -5.46
C LEU A 48 6.50 -11.82 -3.94
N GLN A 49 6.66 -10.69 -3.26
CA GLN A 49 6.55 -10.57 -1.81
C GLN A 49 5.16 -10.04 -1.48
N GLN A 50 4.40 -10.76 -0.67
CA GLN A 50 3.09 -10.30 -0.23
C GLN A 50 3.23 -9.26 0.88
N ILE A 51 2.31 -8.30 0.91
CA ILE A 51 2.15 -7.40 2.06
C ILE A 51 1.03 -7.97 2.93
N GLY A 52 1.25 -8.03 4.25
CA GLY A 52 0.35 -8.68 5.19
C GLY A 52 -0.10 -10.07 4.73
N GLY A 53 -1.42 -10.29 4.69
CA GLY A 53 -2.03 -11.54 4.25
C GLY A 53 -2.23 -11.70 2.73
N GLY A 54 -1.63 -10.83 1.90
CA GLY A 54 -1.84 -10.82 0.44
C GLY A 54 -3.27 -10.41 0.04
N LYS A 55 -3.95 -9.65 0.89
CA LYS A 55 -5.34 -9.19 0.73
C LYS A 55 -5.43 -7.72 1.16
N VAL A 56 -6.49 -7.05 0.73
CA VAL A 56 -6.79 -5.68 1.21
C VAL A 56 -7.14 -5.75 2.69
N GLY A 57 -6.42 -5.00 3.51
CA GLY A 57 -6.69 -4.89 4.94
C GLY A 57 -7.83 -3.92 5.26
N ALA A 58 -8.29 -3.96 6.50
CA ALA A 58 -9.48 -3.23 6.93
C ALA A 58 -9.25 -1.71 6.92
N LEU A 59 -8.09 -1.24 7.39
CA LEU A 59 -7.82 0.20 7.49
C LEU A 59 -7.72 0.85 6.11
N THR A 60 -7.08 0.16 5.18
CA THR A 60 -6.98 0.59 3.78
C THR A 60 -8.35 0.63 3.11
N ALA A 61 -9.22 -0.36 3.37
CA ALA A 61 -10.59 -0.38 2.86
C ALA A 61 -11.43 0.78 3.41
N ASP A 62 -11.29 1.07 4.70
CA ASP A 62 -11.96 2.18 5.37
C ASP A 62 -11.49 3.53 4.81
N PHE A 63 -10.19 3.75 4.66
CA PHE A 63 -9.65 4.96 4.07
C PHE A 63 -10.08 5.16 2.62
N ARG A 64 -10.11 4.08 1.81
CA ARG A 64 -10.61 4.15 0.44
C ARG A 64 -12.08 4.57 0.40
N THR A 65 -12.91 4.01 1.28
CA THR A 65 -14.33 4.34 1.38
C THR A 65 -14.53 5.78 1.81
N ALA A 66 -13.81 6.21 2.85
CA ALA A 66 -13.88 7.58 3.37
C ALA A 66 -13.44 8.61 2.31
N TYR A 67 -12.34 8.36 1.60
CA TYR A 67 -11.85 9.24 0.54
C TYR A 67 -12.91 9.46 -0.54
N TRP A 68 -13.48 8.38 -1.08
CA TRP A 68 -14.47 8.50 -2.16
C TRP A 68 -15.80 9.08 -1.69
N SER A 69 -16.17 8.88 -0.42
CA SER A 69 -17.33 9.55 0.17
C SER A 69 -17.17 11.07 0.13
N VAL A 70 -15.99 11.59 0.52
CA VAL A 70 -15.70 13.02 0.51
C VAL A 70 -15.64 13.55 -0.92
N VAL A 71 -14.96 12.86 -1.84
CA VAL A 71 -14.92 13.28 -3.25
C VAL A 71 -16.33 13.37 -3.84
N LYS A 72 -17.21 12.42 -3.52
CA LYS A 72 -18.60 12.43 -3.98
C LYS A 72 -19.37 13.64 -3.46
N GLU A 73 -19.22 13.94 -2.17
CA GLU A 73 -19.84 15.09 -1.52
C GLU A 73 -19.39 16.42 -2.15
N GLU A 74 -18.09 16.57 -2.40
CA GLU A 74 -17.49 17.83 -2.90
C GLU A 74 -17.69 18.03 -4.42
N THR A 75 -17.78 16.96 -5.20
CA THR A 75 -17.84 17.04 -6.67
C THR A 75 -19.23 16.80 -7.24
N GLY A 76 -20.19 16.33 -6.44
CA GLY A 76 -21.55 16.03 -6.88
C GLY A 76 -21.66 14.85 -7.86
N ALA A 77 -20.62 14.01 -7.94
CA ALA A 77 -20.57 12.80 -8.76
C ALA A 77 -21.39 11.63 -8.18
#